data_AF-A0A7X6PNS4-F1
#
_entry.id   AF-A0A7X6PNS4-F1
#
_cell.length_a   1.000
_cell.length_b   1.000
_cell.length_c   1.000
_cell.angle_alpha   90.00
_cell.angle_beta   90.00
_cell.angle_gamma   90.00
#
_symmetry.space_group_name_H-M   'P 1'
#
loop_
_entity.id
_entity.type
_entity.pdbx_description
1 polymer ?
#
loop_
_entity_poly.entity_id
_entity_poly.type
_entity_poly.pdbx_seq_one_letter_code
_entity_poly.pdbx_strand_id
1 'polypeptide(L)' 'YQGGLQFSPSTWAAYGGTQFAPTANLATREQQIAIAEKPLAGQGWGAWPACTARMGLR' A
#
# COMPACT_ATOMS: atom_id res chain seq x y z
N TYR A 1 10.63 -1.64 -3.24
CA TYR A 1 9.52 -1.22 -2.36
C TYR A 1 9.64 0.28 -2.10
N GLN A 2 8.52 0.97 -1.91
CA GLN A 2 8.44 2.44 -1.90
C GLN A 2 7.47 2.93 -0.82
N GLY A 3 7.80 4.06 -0.19
CA GLY A 3 6.94 4.74 0.79
C GLY A 3 6.89 4.03 2.15
N GLY A 4 6.11 4.58 3.07
CA GLY A 4 5.99 4.07 4.45
C GLY A 4 5.26 2.73 4.53
N LEU A 5 4.40 2.43 3.54
CA LEU A 5 3.66 1.17 3.45
C LEU A 5 4.31 0.15 2.53
N GLN A 6 5.55 0.41 2.07
CA GLN A 6 6.36 -0.53 1.30
C GLN A 6 5.61 -1.10 0.08
N PHE A 7 5.06 -0.24 -0.77
CA PHE A 7 4.45 -0.67 -2.02
C PHE A 7 5.51 -1.15 -3.02
N SER A 8 5.21 -2.20 -3.81
CA SER A 8 5.95 -2.43 -5.05
C SER A 8 5.48 -1.43 -6.12
N PRO A 9 6.34 -1.05 -7.11
CA PRO A 9 5.91 -0.15 -8.19
C PRO A 9 4.69 -0.68 -8.97
N SER A 10 4.64 -1.99 -9.19
CA SER A 10 3.51 -2.66 -9.85
C SER A 10 2.22 -2.56 -9.04
N THR A 11 2.28 -2.79 -7.72
CA THR A 11 1.11 -2.68 -6.83
C THR A 11 0.63 -1.24 -6.76
N TRP A 12 1.56 -0.28 -6.63
CA TRP A 12 1.23 1.14 -6.61
C TRP A 12 0.47 1.57 -7.87
N ALA A 13 0.96 1.18 -9.05
CA ALA A 13 0.29 1.46 -10.32
C ALA A 13 -1.05 0.73 -10.44
N ALA A 14 -1.12 -0.56 -10.06
CA ALA A 14 -2.32 -1.38 -10.17
C ALA A 14 -3.49 -0.84 -9.34
N TYR A 15 -3.22 -0.26 -8.16
CA TYR A 15 -4.26 0.34 -7.30
C TYR A 15 -4.48 1.83 -7.57
N GLY A 16 -3.85 2.38 -8.62
CA GLY A 16 -4.08 3.74 -9.11
C GLY A 16 -3.30 4.82 -8.36
N GLY A 17 -2.22 4.49 -7.66
CA GLY A 17 -1.40 5.47 -6.95
C GLY A 17 -0.65 6.44 -7.86
N THR A 18 -0.49 6.10 -9.15
CA THR A 18 0.10 6.98 -10.16
C THR A 18 -0.70 8.26 -10.40
N GLN A 19 -1.95 8.34 -9.94
CA GLN A 19 -2.73 9.59 -9.93
C GLN A 19 -2.17 10.63 -8.95
N PHE A 20 -1.51 10.17 -7.89
CA PHE A 20 -0.95 11.04 -6.85
C PHE A 20 0.53 11.32 -7.09
N ALA A 21 1.29 10.27 -7.40
CA ALA A 21 2.72 10.40 -7.70
C ALA A 21 3.23 9.20 -8.52
N PRO A 22 4.30 9.35 -9.32
CA PRO A 22 4.88 8.25 -10.09
C PRO A 22 5.30 7.06 -9.22
N THR A 23 5.68 7.30 -7.97
CA THR A 23 6.11 6.28 -7.01
C THR A 23 5.53 6.58 -5.63
N ALA A 24 5.30 5.54 -4.82
CA ALA A 24 4.63 5.70 -3.52
C ALA A 24 5.42 6.59 -2.53
N ASN A 25 6.75 6.61 -2.62
CA ASN A 25 7.60 7.46 -1.76
C ASN A 25 7.53 8.96 -2.09
N LEU A 26 6.99 9.33 -3.25
CA LEU A 26 6.75 10.73 -3.62
C LEU A 26 5.33 11.19 -3.27
N ALA A 27 4.44 10.27 -2.92
CA ALA A 27 3.09 10.57 -2.46
C ALA A 27 3.10 10.92 -0.96
N THR A 28 2.17 11.78 -0.55
CA THR A 28 1.97 12.09 0.87
C THR A 28 1.51 10.86 1.64
N ARG A 29 1.62 10.94 2.98
CA ARG A 29 1.17 9.86 3.86
C ARG A 29 -0.30 9.51 3.62
N GLU A 30 -1.16 10.51 3.50
CA GLU A 30 -2.61 10.35 3.32
C GLU A 30 -2.93 9.72 1.96
N GLN A 31 -2.19 10.08 0.92
CA GLN A 31 -2.31 9.47 -0.41
C GLN A 31 -1.88 8.00 -0.39
N GLN A 32 -0.81 7.66 0.32
CA GLN A 32 -0.40 6.26 0.48
C GLN A 32 -1.45 5.44 1.23
N ILE A 33 -2.09 6.01 2.27
CA ILE A 33 -3.17 5.36 3.02
C ILE A 33 -4.39 5.14 2.11
N ALA A 34 -4.82 6.15 1.36
CA ALA A 34 -5.96 6.02 0.44
C ALA A 34 -5.77 4.91 -0.60
N ILE A 35 -4.53 4.70 -1.08
CA ILE A 35 -4.21 3.58 -1.97
C ILE A 35 -4.17 2.25 -1.23
N ALA A 36 -3.73 2.22 0.03
CA ALA A 36 -3.65 1.02 0.85
C ALA A 36 -5.00 0.45 1.29
N GLU A 37 -6.02 1.31 1.42
CA GLU A 37 -7.38 0.87 1.74
C GLU A 37 -7.99 -0.04 0.65
N LYS A 38 -7.58 0.12 -0.61
CA LYS A 38 -8.07 -0.70 -1.74
C LYS A 38 -7.65 -2.18 -1.66
N PRO A 39 -6.34 -2.53 -1.60
CA PRO A 39 -5.93 -3.91 -1.37
C PRO A 39 -6.37 -4.42 -0.01
N LEU A 40 -6.46 -3.57 1.03
CA LEU A 40 -7.00 -3.98 2.33
C LEU A 40 -8.46 -4.43 2.22
N ALA A 41 -9.31 -3.72 1.48
CA ALA A 41 -10.69 -4.10 1.26
C ALA A 41 -10.84 -5.40 0.43
N GLY A 42 -9.93 -5.65 -0.53
CA GLY A 42 -10.01 -6.82 -1.42
C GLY A 42 -9.29 -8.08 -0.92
N GLN A 43 -8.14 -7.92 -0.27
CA GLN A 43 -7.24 -9.00 0.14
C GLN A 43 -7.08 -9.10 1.66
N GLY A 44 -7.72 -8.19 2.40
CA GLY A 44 -7.50 -8.04 3.84
C GLY A 44 -6.05 -7.66 4.16
N TRP A 45 -5.68 -7.91 5.40
CA TRP A 45 -4.31 -7.72 5.91
C TRP A 45 -3.28 -8.67 5.27
N GLY A 46 -3.70 -9.58 4.40
CA GLY A 46 -2.84 -10.47 3.62
C GLY A 46 -1.92 -9.73 2.64
N ALA A 47 -2.23 -8.48 2.28
CA ALA A 47 -1.37 -7.65 1.43
C ALA A 47 -0.06 -7.20 2.12
N TRP A 48 0.02 -7.28 3.46
CA TRP A 48 1.22 -6.94 4.24
C TRP A 48 1.62 -8.07 5.20
N PRO A 49 1.91 -9.28 4.70
CA PRO A 49 1.95 -10.50 5.52
C PRO A 49 2.98 -10.47 6.65
N ALA A 50 4.12 -9.79 6.45
CA ALA A 50 5.16 -9.68 7.47
C ALA A 50 4.81 -8.69 8.60
N CYS A 51 4.18 -7.56 8.26
CA CYS A 51 3.74 -6.59 9.26
C CYS A 51 2.51 -7.08 10.01
N THR A 52 1.56 -7.69 9.31
CA THR A 52 0.28 -8.10 9.89
C THR A 52 0.40 -9.36 10.73
N ALA A 53 1.32 -10.28 10.38
CA ALA A 53 1.69 -11.39 11.26
C ALA A 53 2.27 -10.91 12.60
N ARG A 54 3.09 -9.84 12.61
CA ARG A 54 3.64 -9.26 13.84
C ARG A 54 2.58 -8.55 14.69
N MET A 55 1.46 -8.14 14.09
CA MET A 55 0.36 -7.44 14.76
C MET A 55 -0.82 -8.37 15.12
N GLY A 56 -0.77 -9.65 14.75
CA GLY A 56 -1.87 -10.60 15.00
C GLY A 56 -3.12 -10.36 14.13
N LEU A 57 -2.98 -9.64 13.01
CA LEU A 57 -4.09 -9.25 12.13
C LEU A 57 -4.34 -10.26 11.00
N ARG A 58 -4.09 -11.54 11.24
CA ARG A 58 -4.09 -12.59 10.22
C ARG A 58 -5.30 -13.51 10.33
#